data_AF-A0A9R0DEE2-F1
#
_entry.id   AF-A0A9R0DEE2-F1
#
_cell.length_a   1.000
_cell.length_b   1.000
_cell.length_c   1.000
_cell.angle_alpha   90.00
_cell.angle_beta   90.00
_cell.angle_gamma   90.00
#
_symmetry.space_group_name_H-M   'P 1'
#
loop_
_entity.id
_entity.type
_entity.pdbx_description
1 polymer ?
#
loop_
_entity_poly.entity_id
_entity_poly.type
_entity_poly.pdbx_seq_one_letter_code
_entity_poly.pdbx_strand_id
1 'polypeptide(L)'
;MLALKLCIITIICVQNSFCRKIFCDSDDDLCLSNAVNERVFPKIIEGIPGVEPSEPIHLPRFEIVLPDLKYSLLNASMSGVKDCTITFKKLMKECKFEYEPCCPRLILQSEYEVDGKVDAVSVRGKGTFKITYEEIYIHILVHQRKEKFPDNKDHYRILDHTMQLDLRGNSSYEYSNLIFSESGRCVKCNPALREKYFARFEEVTREPLVKAFIDKLMENIRDFHVARPVDELYYKYV
;
A
#
# COMPACT_ATOMS: atom_id res chain seq x y z
N MET A 1 -29.21 41.01 19.63
CA MET A 1 -28.43 40.21 18.66
C MET A 1 -27.53 39.13 19.29
N LEU A 2 -27.26 39.13 20.61
CA LEU A 2 -26.44 38.10 21.27
C LEU A 2 -27.22 36.78 21.53
N ALA A 3 -28.51 36.87 21.86
CA ALA A 3 -29.35 35.71 22.16
C ALA A 3 -29.58 34.78 20.94
N LEU A 4 -29.62 35.34 19.73
CA LEU A 4 -29.81 34.56 18.50
C LEU A 4 -28.57 33.74 18.13
N LYS A 5 -27.36 34.23 18.48
CA LYS A 5 -26.10 33.50 18.26
C LYS A 5 -25.90 32.33 19.22
N LEU A 6 -26.38 32.44 20.47
CA LEU A 6 -26.31 31.33 21.43
C LEU A 6 -27.23 30.17 21.04
N CYS A 7 -28.42 30.43 20.51
CA CYS A 7 -29.34 29.39 20.06
C CYS A 7 -28.82 28.61 18.84
N ILE A 8 -28.10 29.25 17.92
CA ILE A 8 -27.55 28.56 16.73
C ILE A 8 -26.42 27.60 17.14
N ILE A 9 -25.57 27.99 18.11
CA ILE A 9 -24.48 27.14 18.60
C ILE A 9 -25.01 25.92 19.38
N THR A 10 -26.08 26.08 20.15
CA THR A 10 -26.71 24.94 20.85
C THR A 10 -27.46 24.02 19.90
N ILE A 11 -28.12 24.52 18.85
CA ILE A 11 -28.79 23.67 17.84
C ILE A 11 -27.77 22.82 17.05
N ILE A 12 -26.59 23.37 16.72
CA ILE A 12 -25.52 22.61 16.05
C ILE A 12 -24.92 21.53 16.97
N CYS A 13 -24.87 21.76 18.29
CA CYS A 13 -24.37 20.75 19.24
C CYS A 13 -25.35 19.60 19.47
N VAL A 14 -26.67 19.84 19.39
CA VAL A 14 -27.68 18.78 19.65
C VAL A 14 -27.81 17.81 18.47
N GLN A 15 -27.59 18.25 17.22
CA GLN A 15 -27.66 17.37 16.05
C GLN A 15 -26.48 16.37 15.94
N ASN A 16 -25.37 16.61 16.64
CA ASN A 16 -24.20 15.73 16.62
C ASN A 16 -24.26 14.55 17.62
N SER A 17 -25.35 14.41 18.39
CA SER A 17 -25.34 13.55 19.58
C SER A 17 -25.98 12.16 19.42
N PHE A 18 -26.51 11.79 18.24
CA PHE A 18 -27.16 10.47 18.06
C PHE A 18 -26.93 9.85 16.66
N CYS A 19 -25.72 9.88 16.14
CA CYS A 19 -25.38 8.95 15.04
C CYS A 19 -25.25 7.54 15.62
N ARG A 20 -26.25 6.69 15.40
CA ARG A 20 -26.23 5.31 15.92
C ARG A 20 -25.29 4.48 15.06
N LYS A 21 -24.36 3.76 15.70
CA LYS A 21 -23.51 2.78 15.00
C LYS A 21 -24.34 1.56 14.61
N ILE A 22 -24.33 1.22 13.33
CA ILE A 22 -24.86 -0.03 12.80
C ILE A 22 -23.69 -0.77 12.13
N PHE A 23 -23.43 -2.00 12.54
CA PHE A 23 -22.39 -2.82 11.92
C PHE A 23 -22.71 -3.10 10.46
N CYS A 24 -21.69 -3.07 9.61
CA CYS A 24 -21.87 -3.51 8.23
C CYS A 24 -22.18 -5.01 8.23
N ASP A 25 -23.19 -5.40 7.45
CA ASP A 25 -23.41 -6.80 7.18
C ASP A 25 -22.21 -7.37 6.45
N SER A 26 -21.96 -8.65 6.73
CA SER A 26 -20.70 -9.24 6.31
C SER A 26 -20.62 -9.46 4.80
N ASP A 27 -21.72 -9.31 4.06
CA ASP A 27 -21.88 -9.39 2.60
C ASP A 27 -22.23 -8.04 1.96
N ASP A 28 -22.25 -6.96 2.76
CA ASP A 28 -22.44 -5.59 2.26
C ASP A 28 -21.09 -4.96 1.90
N ASP A 29 -20.55 -5.37 0.75
CA ASP A 29 -19.26 -4.91 0.21
C ASP A 29 -19.18 -3.37 0.12
N LEU A 30 -20.31 -2.70 -0.16
CA LEU A 30 -20.38 -1.24 -0.21
C LEU A 30 -20.22 -0.61 1.18
N CYS A 31 -20.94 -1.11 2.18
CA CYS A 31 -20.78 -0.65 3.56
C CYS A 31 -19.35 -0.89 4.06
N LEU A 32 -18.77 -2.06 3.77
CA LEU A 32 -17.41 -2.41 4.16
C LEU A 32 -16.38 -1.50 3.48
N SER A 33 -16.53 -1.26 2.17
CA SER A 33 -15.67 -0.34 1.43
C SER A 33 -15.76 1.09 1.98
N ASN A 34 -16.97 1.61 2.23
CA ASN A 34 -17.14 2.94 2.80
C ASN A 34 -16.56 3.04 4.22
N ALA A 35 -16.82 2.04 5.07
CA ALA A 35 -16.23 1.95 6.40
C ALA A 35 -14.70 2.00 6.36
N VAL A 36 -14.08 1.28 5.41
CA VAL A 36 -12.63 1.29 5.23
C VAL A 36 -12.16 2.67 4.80
N ASN A 37 -12.66 3.21 3.69
CA ASN A 37 -12.18 4.45 3.10
C ASN A 37 -12.41 5.67 4.00
N GLU A 38 -13.54 5.75 4.71
CA GLU A 38 -13.91 6.92 5.49
C GLU A 38 -13.28 6.94 6.89
N ARG A 39 -13.01 5.77 7.48
CA ARG A 39 -12.72 5.69 8.93
C ARG A 39 -11.54 4.81 9.30
N VAL A 40 -11.27 3.73 8.59
CA VAL A 40 -10.21 2.78 8.95
C VAL A 40 -8.90 3.16 8.25
N PHE A 41 -8.93 3.23 6.92
CA PHE A 41 -7.76 3.50 6.10
C PHE A 41 -7.08 4.84 6.47
N PRO A 42 -7.80 5.97 6.66
CA PRO A 42 -7.18 7.22 7.09
C PRO A 42 -6.38 7.10 8.40
N LYS A 43 -6.86 6.30 9.37
CA LYS A 43 -6.14 6.10 10.64
C LYS A 43 -4.89 5.25 10.51
N ILE A 44 -4.86 4.32 9.54
CA ILE A 44 -3.68 3.50 9.24
C ILE A 44 -2.63 4.36 8.50
N ILE A 45 -3.11 5.24 7.63
CA ILE A 45 -2.29 6.22 6.92
C ILE A 45 -1.65 7.23 7.88
N GLU A 46 -2.45 7.86 8.73
CA GLU A 46 -1.98 8.84 9.72
C GLU A 46 -1.15 8.20 10.84
N GLY A 47 -1.39 6.93 11.14
CA GLY A 47 -0.88 6.25 12.31
C GLY A 47 -1.70 6.57 13.57
N ILE A 48 -1.58 5.69 14.57
CA ILE A 48 -2.16 5.87 15.91
C ILE A 48 -1.12 5.41 16.94
N PRO A 49 -1.28 5.67 18.26
CA PRO A 49 -0.36 5.11 19.24
C PRO A 49 -0.22 3.58 19.09
N GLY A 50 1.00 3.12 18.84
CA GLY A 50 1.31 1.71 18.56
C GLY A 50 1.25 1.30 17.09
N VAL A 51 0.97 2.21 16.16
CA VAL A 51 0.92 1.98 14.71
C VAL A 51 1.67 3.11 14.00
N GLU A 52 2.71 2.78 13.25
CA GLU A 52 3.46 3.77 12.49
C GLU A 52 2.61 4.39 11.35
N PRO A 53 2.83 5.67 11.00
CA PRO A 53 2.23 6.26 9.81
C PRO A 53 2.62 5.51 8.54
N SER A 54 1.71 5.51 7.55
CA SER A 54 1.91 4.84 6.27
C SER A 54 1.93 5.80 5.07
N GLU A 55 2.07 7.10 5.32
CA GLU A 55 2.26 8.12 4.28
C GLU A 55 3.39 9.09 4.65
N PRO A 56 4.54 9.03 3.95
CA PRO A 56 4.94 7.94 3.05
C PRO A 56 5.26 6.66 3.84
N ILE A 57 5.20 5.51 3.18
CA ILE A 57 5.74 4.25 3.71
C ILE A 57 7.25 4.30 3.61
N HIS A 58 7.96 4.00 4.71
CA HIS A 58 9.42 4.01 4.76
C HIS A 58 10.00 2.61 4.94
N LEU A 59 11.04 2.30 4.16
CA LEU A 59 11.87 1.10 4.31
C LEU A 59 13.33 1.56 4.53
N PRO A 60 13.88 1.46 5.74
CA PRO A 60 15.27 1.87 6.02
C PRO A 60 16.28 1.11 5.16
N ARG A 61 16.06 -0.20 5.03
CA ARG A 61 16.82 -1.09 4.14
C ARG A 61 15.94 -2.26 3.74
N PHE A 62 16.00 -2.63 2.46
CA PHE A 62 15.34 -3.82 1.95
C PHE A 62 16.17 -4.43 0.82
N GLU A 63 16.11 -5.75 0.66
CA GLU A 63 16.81 -6.45 -0.42
C GLU A 63 15.81 -7.30 -1.19
N ILE A 64 15.65 -6.98 -2.47
CA ILE A 64 14.93 -7.80 -3.42
C ILE A 64 15.91 -8.86 -3.92
N VAL A 65 15.62 -10.11 -3.60
CA VAL A 65 16.42 -11.27 -3.99
C VAL A 65 15.68 -12.02 -5.09
N LEU A 66 16.17 -11.88 -6.32
CA LEU A 66 15.76 -12.69 -7.45
C LEU A 66 16.89 -13.68 -7.80
N PRO A 67 16.62 -14.79 -8.51
CA PRO A 67 17.61 -15.83 -8.77
C PRO A 67 18.96 -15.32 -9.31
N ASP A 68 18.91 -14.37 -10.25
CA ASP A 68 20.10 -13.83 -10.91
C ASP A 68 20.33 -12.33 -10.66
N LEU A 69 19.54 -11.69 -9.80
CA LEU A 69 19.58 -10.24 -9.57
C LEU A 69 19.50 -9.93 -8.08
N LYS A 70 20.51 -9.21 -7.57
CA LYS A 70 20.48 -8.61 -6.24
C LYS A 70 20.14 -7.15 -6.38
N TYR A 71 19.09 -6.71 -5.70
CA TYR A 71 18.64 -5.33 -5.76
C TYR A 71 18.36 -4.80 -4.36
N SER A 72 19.27 -3.97 -3.86
CA SER A 72 19.23 -3.38 -2.53
C SER A 72 18.64 -1.98 -2.58
N LEU A 73 17.74 -1.71 -1.64
CA LEU A 73 17.09 -0.43 -1.41
C LEU A 73 17.54 0.12 -0.06
N LEU A 74 17.86 1.40 -0.01
CA LEU A 74 18.31 2.13 1.16
C LEU A 74 17.50 3.43 1.27
N ASN A 75 17.00 3.72 2.48
CA ASN A 75 16.16 4.88 2.77
C ASN A 75 14.99 5.01 1.78
N ALA A 76 14.37 3.89 1.44
CA ALA A 76 13.33 3.87 0.42
C ALA A 76 12.02 4.43 0.97
N SER A 77 11.27 5.13 0.13
CA SER A 77 9.95 5.66 0.46
C SER A 77 8.95 5.42 -0.67
N MET A 78 7.69 5.21 -0.29
CA MET A 78 6.55 5.17 -1.21
C MET A 78 5.46 6.14 -0.73
N SER A 79 5.11 7.11 -1.56
CA SER A 79 4.06 8.11 -1.28
C SER A 79 2.88 8.00 -2.24
N GLY A 80 1.75 8.59 -1.83
CA GLY A 80 0.48 8.56 -2.57
C GLY A 80 -0.47 7.44 -2.14
N VAL A 81 -0.10 6.68 -1.10
CA VAL A 81 -0.93 5.60 -0.56
C VAL A 81 -2.19 6.16 0.09
N LYS A 82 -2.10 7.36 0.69
CA LYS A 82 -3.26 8.06 1.26
C LYS A 82 -4.38 8.35 0.25
N ASP A 83 -4.03 8.43 -1.03
CA ASP A 83 -4.96 8.81 -2.10
C ASP A 83 -5.58 7.57 -2.77
N CYS A 84 -5.23 6.36 -2.31
CA CYS A 84 -5.83 5.13 -2.79
C CYS A 84 -7.27 4.97 -2.31
N THR A 85 -8.15 4.53 -3.20
CA THR A 85 -9.49 4.07 -2.84
C THR A 85 -9.48 2.57 -2.69
N ILE A 86 -9.98 2.05 -1.58
CA ILE A 86 -9.99 0.63 -1.26
C ILE A 86 -11.36 0.05 -1.59
N THR A 87 -11.45 -0.85 -2.57
CA THR A 87 -12.65 -1.65 -2.76
C THR A 87 -12.52 -2.96 -1.98
N PHE A 88 -13.56 -3.30 -1.22
CA PHE A 88 -13.64 -4.55 -0.50
C PHE A 88 -14.49 -5.54 -1.29
N LYS A 89 -13.97 -6.75 -1.50
CA LYS A 89 -14.72 -7.89 -2.01
C LYS A 89 -14.60 -9.02 -1.01
N LYS A 90 -15.71 -9.55 -0.51
CA LYS A 90 -15.61 -10.69 0.41
C LYS A 90 -15.66 -12.04 -0.31
N LEU A 91 -14.71 -12.91 0.01
CA LEU A 91 -14.84 -14.35 -0.21
C LEU A 91 -15.41 -15.02 1.05
N MET A 92 -16.71 -15.30 1.01
CA MET A 92 -17.57 -15.63 2.16
C MET A 92 -17.26 -16.93 2.93
N LYS A 93 -16.32 -17.79 2.49
CA LYS A 93 -16.21 -19.15 3.05
C LYS A 93 -15.03 -19.41 3.99
N GLU A 94 -13.99 -18.56 4.05
CA GLU A 94 -12.71 -18.97 4.70
C GLU A 94 -11.95 -17.85 5.45
N CYS A 95 -12.63 -16.81 5.96
CA CYS A 95 -11.96 -15.66 6.58
C CYS A 95 -10.86 -15.04 5.70
N LYS A 96 -11.06 -15.12 4.38
CA LYS A 96 -10.23 -14.49 3.37
C LYS A 96 -10.90 -13.19 2.93
N PHE A 97 -10.15 -12.09 2.99
CA PHE A 97 -10.62 -10.80 2.51
C PHE A 97 -9.84 -10.40 1.27
N GLU A 98 -10.57 -9.99 0.25
CA GLU A 98 -10.02 -9.52 -1.00
C GLU A 98 -10.18 -8.00 -1.02
N TYR A 99 -9.05 -7.31 -1.13
CA TYR A 99 -8.97 -5.87 -1.22
C TYR A 99 -8.44 -5.51 -2.59
N GLU A 100 -9.06 -4.52 -3.21
CA GLU A 100 -8.60 -3.92 -4.45
C GLU A 100 -8.30 -2.43 -4.23
N PRO A 101 -7.13 -2.07 -3.67
CA PRO A 101 -6.65 -0.70 -3.72
C PRO A 101 -6.49 -0.21 -5.16
N CYS A 102 -7.12 0.92 -5.46
CA CYS A 102 -6.93 1.69 -6.67
C CYS A 102 -6.23 3.00 -6.30
N CYS A 103 -4.95 3.10 -6.65
CA CYS A 103 -4.13 4.26 -6.33
C CYS A 103 -3.95 5.12 -7.59
N PRO A 104 -4.40 6.39 -7.59
CA PRO A 104 -4.25 7.27 -8.74
C PRO A 104 -2.79 7.49 -9.11
N ARG A 105 -1.92 7.60 -8.11
CA ARG A 105 -0.50 7.87 -8.27
C ARG A 105 0.30 7.32 -7.10
N LEU A 106 1.32 6.52 -7.36
CA LEU A 106 2.34 6.13 -6.39
C LEU A 106 3.72 6.64 -6.83
N ILE A 107 4.48 7.20 -5.89
CA ILE A 107 5.85 7.65 -6.14
C ILE A 107 6.79 6.89 -5.22
N LEU A 108 7.73 6.15 -5.82
CA LEU A 108 8.76 5.42 -5.10
C LEU A 108 10.10 6.13 -5.25
N GLN A 109 10.83 6.28 -4.17
CA GLN A 109 12.16 6.89 -4.15
C GLN A 109 13.10 6.05 -3.29
N SER A 110 14.36 5.93 -3.70
CA SER A 110 15.35 5.18 -2.92
C SER A 110 16.76 5.54 -3.34
N GLU A 111 17.71 5.39 -2.41
CA GLU A 111 19.07 5.02 -2.77
C GLU A 111 19.09 3.54 -3.14
N TYR A 112 19.85 3.14 -4.14
CA TYR A 112 19.85 1.77 -4.63
C TYR A 112 21.23 1.26 -5.01
N GLU A 113 21.38 -0.05 -4.93
CA GLU A 113 22.48 -0.82 -5.48
C GLU A 113 21.92 -2.07 -6.17
N VAL A 114 22.29 -2.29 -7.42
CA VAL A 114 21.87 -3.47 -8.19
C VAL A 114 23.08 -4.10 -8.85
N ASP A 115 23.17 -5.42 -8.77
CA ASP A 115 24.16 -6.23 -9.48
C ASP A 115 23.55 -7.59 -9.81
N GLY A 116 23.72 -8.00 -11.07
CA GLY A 116 23.24 -9.29 -11.55
C GLY A 116 22.82 -9.24 -13.01
N LYS A 117 21.81 -10.04 -13.34
CA LYS A 117 21.32 -10.21 -14.70
C LYS A 117 19.80 -10.22 -14.74
N VAL A 118 19.27 -9.72 -15.85
CA VAL A 118 17.90 -9.96 -16.29
C VAL A 118 17.99 -10.64 -17.65
N ASP A 119 17.50 -11.88 -17.71
CA ASP A 119 17.75 -12.79 -18.83
C ASP A 119 19.27 -12.89 -19.15
N ALA A 120 19.68 -12.55 -20.39
CA ALA A 120 21.07 -12.56 -20.81
C ALA A 120 21.82 -11.22 -20.59
N VAL A 121 21.15 -10.20 -20.04
CA VAL A 121 21.66 -8.83 -19.92
C VAL A 121 22.13 -8.57 -18.51
N SER A 122 23.40 -8.21 -18.35
CA SER A 122 23.92 -7.80 -17.05
C SER A 122 23.46 -6.39 -16.70
N VAL A 123 22.97 -6.22 -15.48
CA VAL A 123 22.50 -4.94 -14.92
C VAL A 123 23.35 -4.60 -13.72
N ARG A 124 23.93 -3.39 -13.73
CA ARG A 124 24.70 -2.86 -12.60
C ARG A 124 24.40 -1.39 -12.39
N GLY A 125 24.31 -0.97 -11.14
CA GLY A 125 24.11 0.43 -10.83
C GLY A 125 24.17 0.69 -9.34
N LYS A 126 24.63 1.89 -8.99
CA LYS A 126 24.56 2.41 -7.63
C LYS A 126 24.28 3.91 -7.69
N GLY A 127 23.22 4.33 -7.02
CA GLY A 127 22.77 5.71 -7.07
C GLY A 127 21.42 5.88 -6.41
N THR A 128 20.58 6.71 -7.02
CA THR A 128 19.22 7.00 -6.61
C THR A 128 18.25 6.68 -7.73
N PHE A 129 17.02 6.34 -7.37
CA PHE A 129 15.93 6.33 -8.31
C PHE A 129 14.70 7.09 -7.82
N LYS A 130 13.88 7.50 -8.78
CA LYS A 130 12.49 7.91 -8.59
C LYS A 130 11.64 7.20 -9.64
N ILE A 131 10.59 6.53 -9.20
CA ILE A 131 9.61 5.86 -10.05
C ILE A 131 8.25 6.46 -9.76
N THR A 132 7.48 6.76 -10.80
CA THR A 132 6.06 7.10 -10.67
C THR A 132 5.24 6.04 -11.39
N TYR A 133 4.22 5.52 -10.72
CA TYR A 133 3.17 4.71 -11.31
C TYR A 133 1.86 5.48 -11.24
N GLU A 134 1.17 5.63 -12.37
CA GLU A 134 -0.18 6.22 -12.44
C GLU A 134 -1.20 5.09 -12.59
N GLU A 135 -2.39 5.27 -12.01
CA GLU A 135 -3.53 4.33 -12.09
C GLU A 135 -3.11 2.87 -11.83
N ILE A 136 -2.57 2.62 -10.64
CA ILE A 136 -2.16 1.29 -10.21
C ILE A 136 -3.29 0.63 -9.40
N TYR A 137 -3.69 -0.55 -9.86
CA TYR A 137 -4.60 -1.43 -9.16
C TYR A 137 -3.78 -2.54 -8.50
N ILE A 138 -4.06 -2.78 -7.23
CA ILE A 138 -3.41 -3.83 -6.46
C ILE A 138 -4.51 -4.79 -6.05
N HIS A 139 -4.37 -6.07 -6.37
CA HIS A 139 -5.24 -7.11 -5.84
C HIS A 139 -4.54 -7.71 -4.64
N ILE A 140 -5.15 -7.66 -3.45
CA ILE A 140 -4.58 -8.20 -2.22
C ILE A 140 -5.56 -9.20 -1.63
N LEU A 141 -5.11 -10.45 -1.49
CA LEU A 141 -5.84 -11.48 -0.76
C LEU A 141 -5.21 -11.62 0.62
N VAL A 142 -5.99 -11.37 1.67
CA VAL A 142 -5.56 -11.44 3.06
C VAL A 142 -6.21 -12.64 3.72
N HIS A 143 -5.41 -13.55 4.24
CA HIS A 143 -5.88 -14.62 5.11
C HIS A 143 -5.81 -14.16 6.56
N GLN A 144 -6.95 -14.19 7.25
CA GLN A 144 -6.99 -13.78 8.63
C GLN A 144 -7.99 -14.61 9.43
N ARG A 145 -8.00 -14.44 10.75
CA ARG A 145 -9.00 -15.05 11.63
C ARG A 145 -9.40 -14.10 12.74
N LYS A 146 -10.59 -14.30 13.28
CA LYS A 146 -11.01 -13.64 14.53
C LYS A 146 -10.52 -14.45 15.72
N GLU A 147 -9.97 -13.78 16.72
CA GLU A 147 -9.61 -14.40 17.98
C GLU A 147 -9.69 -13.39 19.13
N LYS A 148 -9.79 -13.89 20.36
CA LYS A 148 -9.82 -13.07 21.57
C LYS A 148 -8.42 -12.59 21.93
N PHE A 149 -8.28 -11.28 22.15
CA PHE A 149 -7.04 -10.66 22.60
C PHE A 149 -7.06 -10.44 24.13
N PRO A 150 -5.96 -9.97 24.75
CA PRO A 150 -5.88 -9.79 26.21
C PRO A 150 -6.95 -8.86 26.81
N ASP A 151 -7.58 -8.02 26.01
CA ASP A 151 -8.70 -7.15 26.40
C ASP A 151 -10.08 -7.86 26.37
N ASN A 152 -10.09 -9.16 26.07
CA ASN A 152 -11.27 -10.01 25.92
C ASN A 152 -12.22 -9.60 24.77
N LYS A 153 -11.76 -8.77 23.84
CA LYS A 153 -12.48 -8.43 22.61
C LYS A 153 -11.99 -9.27 21.43
N ASP A 154 -12.81 -9.34 20.39
CA ASP A 154 -12.44 -10.00 19.15
C ASP A 154 -11.61 -9.05 18.29
N HIS A 155 -10.46 -9.53 17.83
CA HIS A 155 -9.56 -8.83 16.92
C HIS A 155 -9.30 -9.70 15.69
N TYR A 156 -8.86 -9.06 14.60
CA TYR A 156 -8.36 -9.79 13.44
C TYR A 156 -6.87 -10.09 13.59
N ARG A 157 -6.49 -11.36 13.50
CA ARG A 157 -5.09 -11.77 13.27
C ARG A 157 -4.90 -12.08 11.79
N ILE A 158 -4.10 -11.26 11.12
CA ILE A 158 -3.62 -11.54 9.76
C ILE A 158 -2.57 -12.66 9.84
N LEU A 159 -2.77 -13.71 9.04
CA LEU A 159 -1.91 -14.88 8.97
C LEU A 159 -0.87 -14.71 7.85
N ASP A 160 -1.36 -14.38 6.66
CA ASP A 160 -0.57 -14.12 5.47
C ASP A 160 -1.36 -13.26 4.47
N HIS A 161 -0.68 -12.82 3.42
CA HIS A 161 -1.30 -12.14 2.29
C HIS A 161 -0.58 -12.47 0.99
N THR A 162 -1.31 -12.42 -0.11
CA THR A 162 -0.76 -12.41 -1.48
C THR A 162 -1.14 -11.12 -2.16
N MET A 163 -0.36 -10.72 -3.17
CA MET A 163 -0.70 -9.57 -3.99
C MET A 163 -0.45 -9.84 -5.47
N GLN A 164 -1.17 -9.11 -6.31
CA GLN A 164 -0.94 -9.02 -7.75
C GLN A 164 -1.09 -7.57 -8.18
N LEU A 165 -0.25 -7.10 -9.09
CA LEU A 165 -0.29 -5.73 -9.61
C LEU A 165 -0.90 -5.67 -11.00
N ASP A 166 -1.79 -4.70 -11.19
CA ASP A 166 -2.36 -4.33 -12.48
C ASP A 166 -2.10 -2.84 -12.71
N LEU A 167 -1.03 -2.53 -13.44
CA LEU A 167 -0.67 -1.18 -13.84
C LEU A 167 -1.46 -0.81 -15.10
N ARG A 168 -2.44 0.08 -14.96
CA ARG A 168 -3.30 0.52 -16.08
C ARG A 168 -2.88 1.85 -16.69
N GLY A 169 -2.23 2.70 -15.89
CA GLY A 169 -1.72 3.98 -16.33
C GLY A 169 -0.27 3.92 -16.80
N ASN A 170 0.28 5.11 -17.02
CA ASN A 170 1.67 5.28 -17.43
C ASN A 170 2.63 5.11 -16.23
N SER A 171 3.89 4.88 -16.56
CA SER A 171 4.97 4.89 -15.59
C SER A 171 6.15 5.73 -16.06
N SER A 172 6.83 6.37 -15.11
CA SER A 172 8.05 7.14 -15.36
C SER A 172 9.16 6.69 -14.42
N TYR A 173 10.38 6.66 -14.95
CA TYR A 173 11.52 6.08 -14.25
C TYR A 173 12.75 6.96 -14.42
N GLU A 174 13.33 7.34 -13.30
CA GLU A 174 14.56 8.11 -13.22
C GLU A 174 15.55 7.29 -12.40
N TYR A 175 16.61 6.78 -13.04
CA TYR A 175 17.68 6.05 -12.36
C TYR A 175 19.01 6.74 -12.64
N SER A 176 19.74 7.10 -11.59
CA SER A 176 21.13 7.54 -11.74
C SER A 176 22.06 6.33 -11.83
N ASN A 177 23.03 6.37 -12.74
CA ASN A 177 24.10 5.38 -12.89
C ASN A 177 23.66 3.91 -13.14
N LEU A 178 22.46 3.66 -13.68
CA LEU A 178 22.06 2.31 -14.09
C LEU A 178 22.67 1.96 -15.46
N ILE A 179 23.35 0.82 -15.52
CA ILE A 179 24.12 0.38 -16.68
C ILE A 179 23.68 -1.02 -17.09
N PHE A 180 23.35 -1.16 -18.37
CA PHE A 180 23.09 -2.43 -19.03
C PHE A 180 24.30 -2.84 -19.88
N SER A 181 24.63 -4.13 -19.87
CA SER A 181 25.66 -4.69 -20.75
C SER A 181 25.26 -6.06 -21.31
N GLU A 182 25.48 -6.23 -22.61
CA GLU A 182 25.25 -7.47 -23.35
C GLU A 182 26.60 -7.97 -23.88
N SER A 183 26.92 -9.25 -23.64
CA SER A 183 28.23 -9.82 -24.01
C SER A 183 29.44 -8.98 -23.55
N GLY A 184 29.33 -8.37 -22.37
CA GLY A 184 30.39 -7.51 -21.79
C GLY A 184 30.51 -6.11 -22.38
N ARG A 185 29.69 -5.75 -23.38
CA ARG A 185 29.69 -4.40 -23.99
C ARG A 185 28.58 -3.54 -23.41
N CYS A 186 28.94 -2.35 -22.96
CA CYS A 186 27.99 -1.38 -22.42
C CYS A 186 27.03 -0.89 -23.51
N VAL A 187 25.74 -0.84 -23.19
CA VAL A 187 24.66 -0.52 -24.14
C VAL A 187 24.43 0.98 -24.29
N LYS A 188 25.28 1.82 -23.65
CA LYS A 188 25.12 3.29 -23.58
C LYS A 188 24.92 4.00 -24.92
N CYS A 189 25.43 3.45 -26.02
CA CYS A 189 25.44 4.11 -27.33
C CYS A 189 24.18 3.87 -28.19
N ASN A 190 23.24 3.01 -27.78
CA ASN A 190 22.00 2.75 -28.51
C ASN A 190 20.77 3.00 -27.61
N PRO A 191 20.08 4.15 -27.76
CA PRO A 191 18.92 4.51 -26.95
C PRO A 191 17.77 3.48 -27.00
N ALA A 192 17.43 2.97 -28.19
CA ALA A 192 16.36 2.00 -28.35
C ALA A 192 16.68 0.66 -27.64
N LEU A 193 17.95 0.25 -27.68
CA LEU A 193 18.39 -0.95 -26.98
C LEU A 193 18.38 -0.76 -25.45
N ARG A 194 18.77 0.42 -24.97
CA ARG A 194 18.69 0.77 -23.55
C ARG A 194 17.25 0.78 -23.06
N GLU A 195 16.33 1.36 -23.83
CA GLU A 195 14.90 1.40 -23.50
C GLU A 195 14.31 -0.02 -23.41
N LYS A 196 14.62 -0.88 -24.38
CA LYS A 196 14.21 -2.30 -24.36
C LYS A 196 14.69 -3.03 -23.10
N TYR A 197 15.98 -2.90 -22.74
CA TYR A 197 16.50 -3.58 -21.55
C TYR A 197 15.97 -3.00 -20.25
N PHE A 198 15.74 -1.69 -20.22
CA PHE A 198 15.10 -1.04 -19.08
C PHE A 198 13.68 -1.55 -18.87
N ALA A 199 12.87 -1.63 -19.94
CA ALA A 199 11.50 -2.14 -19.88
C ALA A 199 11.46 -3.56 -19.32
N ARG A 200 12.40 -4.43 -19.74
CA ARG A 200 12.50 -5.80 -19.23
C ARG A 200 12.97 -5.88 -17.77
N PHE A 201 13.95 -5.06 -17.39
CA PHE A 201 14.38 -4.95 -15.99
C PHE A 201 13.22 -4.52 -15.09
N GLU A 202 12.44 -3.56 -15.55
CA GLU A 202 11.31 -3.04 -14.83
C GLU A 202 10.19 -4.08 -14.72
N GLU A 203 9.85 -4.79 -15.80
CA GLU A 203 8.87 -5.88 -15.79
C GLU A 203 9.19 -6.93 -14.71
N VAL A 204 10.47 -7.28 -14.55
CA VAL A 204 10.93 -8.29 -13.60
C VAL A 204 10.98 -7.77 -12.15
N THR A 205 11.22 -6.47 -11.95
CA THR A 205 11.46 -5.90 -10.62
C THR A 205 10.28 -5.14 -10.04
N ARG A 206 9.30 -4.74 -10.86
CA ARG A 206 8.14 -3.93 -10.46
C ARG A 206 7.38 -4.54 -9.28
N GLU A 207 6.94 -5.79 -9.45
CA GLU A 207 6.11 -6.44 -8.43
C GLU A 207 6.87 -6.69 -7.12
N PRO A 208 8.09 -7.27 -7.13
CA PRO A 208 8.90 -7.37 -5.91
C PRO A 208 9.15 -6.03 -5.22
N LEU A 209 9.35 -4.96 -5.99
CA LEU A 209 9.60 -3.62 -5.47
C LEU A 209 8.38 -3.04 -4.76
N VAL A 210 7.22 -3.02 -5.41
CA VAL A 210 5.98 -2.52 -4.78
C VAL A 210 5.58 -3.43 -3.63
N LYS A 211 5.78 -4.75 -3.74
CA LYS A 211 5.51 -5.72 -2.68
C LYS A 211 6.28 -5.41 -1.40
N ALA A 212 7.53 -4.96 -1.47
CA ALA A 212 8.29 -4.58 -0.28
C ALA A 212 7.58 -3.49 0.55
N PHE A 213 6.97 -2.50 -0.11
CA PHE A 213 6.22 -1.44 0.56
C PHE A 213 4.84 -1.90 1.03
N ILE A 214 4.16 -2.73 0.24
CA ILE A 214 2.87 -3.31 0.66
C ILE A 214 3.05 -4.26 1.86
N ASP A 215 4.13 -5.02 1.92
CA ASP A 215 4.44 -5.86 3.07
C ASP A 215 4.59 -5.01 4.35
N LYS A 216 5.26 -3.85 4.26
CA LYS A 216 5.34 -2.88 5.36
C LYS A 216 4.00 -2.24 5.69
N LEU A 217 3.16 -1.92 4.70
CA LEU A 217 1.78 -1.49 4.97
C LEU A 217 0.99 -2.55 5.73
N MET A 218 1.15 -3.82 5.34
CA MET A 218 0.50 -4.96 6.00
C MET A 218 1.01 -5.21 7.42
N GLU A 219 2.23 -4.80 7.76
CA GLU A 219 2.71 -4.74 9.15
C GLU A 219 1.96 -3.66 9.94
N ASN A 220 1.84 -2.46 9.39
CA ASN A 220 1.09 -1.37 10.05
C ASN A 220 -0.40 -1.74 10.22
N ILE A 221 -1.00 -2.42 9.24
CA ILE A 221 -2.37 -2.96 9.35
C ILE A 221 -2.47 -4.03 10.45
N ARG A 222 -1.46 -4.90 10.59
CA ARG A 222 -1.39 -5.89 11.67
C ARG A 222 -1.37 -5.21 13.04
N ASP A 223 -0.52 -4.20 13.22
CA ASP A 223 -0.44 -3.44 14.46
C ASP A 223 -1.75 -2.68 14.75
N PHE A 224 -2.41 -2.17 13.71
CA PHE A 224 -3.71 -1.54 13.83
C PHE A 224 -4.79 -2.52 14.29
N HIS A 225 -4.82 -3.73 13.73
CA HIS A 225 -5.74 -4.77 14.19
C HIS A 225 -5.44 -5.26 15.61
N VAL A 226 -4.20 -5.14 16.10
CA VAL A 226 -3.88 -5.36 17.52
C VAL A 226 -4.45 -4.24 18.38
N ALA A 227 -4.31 -2.99 17.94
CA ALA A 227 -4.78 -1.82 18.69
C ALA A 227 -6.30 -1.62 18.67
N ARG A 228 -7.01 -2.21 17.69
CA ARG A 228 -8.44 -1.96 17.45
C ARG A 228 -9.24 -3.26 17.31
N PRO A 229 -10.27 -3.47 18.16
CA PRO A 229 -11.15 -4.62 18.04
C PRO A 229 -12.06 -4.52 16.80
N VAL A 230 -12.60 -5.66 16.37
CA VAL A 230 -13.42 -5.79 15.15
C VAL A 230 -14.62 -4.84 15.13
N ASP A 231 -15.23 -4.59 16.28
CA ASP A 231 -16.40 -3.72 16.44
C ASP A 231 -16.09 -2.22 16.28
N GLU A 232 -14.82 -1.83 16.17
CA GLU A 232 -14.43 -0.46 15.84
C GLU A 232 -14.16 -0.24 14.34
N LEU A 233 -14.12 -1.32 13.55
CA LEU A 233 -13.67 -1.28 12.16
C LEU A 233 -14.83 -1.05 11.19
N TYR A 234 -15.79 -1.97 11.16
CA TYR A 234 -16.76 -2.11 10.08
C TYR A 234 -18.19 -1.74 10.52
N TYR A 235 -18.49 -0.45 10.54
CA TYR A 235 -19.81 0.09 10.86
C TYR A 235 -20.17 1.32 10.02
N LYS A 236 -21.46 1.67 9.97
CA LYS A 236 -21.96 2.94 9.44
C LYS A 236 -22.67 3.74 10.53
N TYR A 237 -22.71 5.05 10.35
CA TYR A 237 -23.56 5.94 11.14
C TYR A 237 -24.90 6.08 10.44
N VAL A 238 -25.98 6.04 11.22
CA VAL A 238 -27.36 6.31 10.78
C VAL A 238 -27.97 7.35 11.68
#